data_AF-A0A7X8XTY1-F1
#
_entry.id   AF-A0A7X8XTY1-F1
#
_cell.length_a   1.000
_cell.length_b   1.000
_cell.length_c   1.000
_cell.angle_alpha   90.00
_cell.angle_beta   90.00
_cell.angle_gamma   90.00
#
_symmetry.space_group_name_H-M   'P 1'
#
loop_
_entity.id
_entity.type
_entity.pdbx_description
1 polymer ?
#
loop_
_entity_poly.entity_id
_entity_poly.type
_entity_poly.pdbx_seq_one_letter_code
_entity_poly.pdbx_strand_id
1 'polypeptide(L)'
;MNLNKIIISSASLLFIIIAACKSVETSSIDPDISIDDISYNGTIKQIINSNCIVCHSGKRPSGNLYLTNYENVVNAVKTRDLVKRINNEADPMPTTGLIEKEERLAIQRWAENGFQLEITDAEKALNTIDTTSTAFVAPDLQAINIDVEGFDFLEKMQGHWVGKIHLLGRDIPWFAFDFRAINSSQVHGLFEGGSMGNLFNTFFVAKYKGVKTIMLRNGGILGGIYRTSYFVLTEVDNNEYVFVDAYGGKQIMWVKISFTKDTMKMLTYTSKMGLKSPSKHIEFEGKREHQDLAKDAAAKYNFPSKEVVKKFPTGMPLQDWGEAYPIVTSASYMMENENFDYALLGEMAGDPIQISDIKNIASLQLKFKRKDLSADKNIQVYLSRVPLTNKDGSFKSAYGYIEQTVMDEVLLFPEIDYRDQEFTLTYLHQGKCYITFVVDNNEDMVPSSGDYYSVSKELNLSGASVLKVNNITKTIQ
;
A
#
# COMPACT_ATOMS: atom_id res chain seq x y z
N MET A 1 69.38 26.72 -18.71
CA MET A 1 68.03 27.30 -18.85
C MET A 1 67.58 27.75 -17.47
N ASN A 2 67.49 29.07 -17.31
CA ASN A 2 67.35 29.75 -16.02
C ASN A 2 65.96 29.58 -15.41
N LEU A 3 65.94 29.28 -14.10
CA LEU A 3 64.91 29.71 -13.18
C LEU A 3 64.94 31.25 -13.06
N ASN A 4 63.78 31.89 -12.93
CA ASN A 4 63.54 33.01 -12.01
C ASN A 4 62.11 33.56 -12.17
N LYS A 5 61.42 33.77 -11.04
CA LYS A 5 60.71 35.00 -10.63
C LYS A 5 59.94 34.70 -9.33
N ILE A 6 60.50 35.07 -8.17
CA ILE A 6 60.40 36.37 -7.48
C ILE A 6 59.03 36.54 -6.77
N ILE A 7 59.13 36.41 -5.45
CA ILE A 7 58.20 36.80 -4.38
C ILE A 7 58.25 38.33 -4.22
N ILE A 8 57.14 38.98 -3.84
CA ILE A 8 57.12 40.09 -2.87
C ILE A 8 55.78 40.08 -2.12
N SER A 9 55.92 40.00 -0.80
CA SER A 9 54.95 40.19 0.28
C SER A 9 54.58 41.67 0.43
N SER A 10 53.40 42.00 0.98
CA SER A 10 53.25 42.65 2.31
C SER A 10 51.89 43.32 2.50
N ALA A 11 51.33 43.08 3.69
CA ALA A 11 50.08 43.54 4.24
C ALA A 11 49.87 45.07 4.24
N SER A 12 48.60 45.50 4.22
CA SER A 12 48.03 46.33 5.30
C SER A 12 46.59 46.80 5.04
N LEU A 13 45.88 46.94 6.15
CA LEU A 13 44.75 47.83 6.43
C LEU A 13 43.34 47.39 5.98
N LEU A 14 42.83 46.49 6.81
CA LEU A 14 41.49 46.48 7.38
C LEU A 14 40.90 47.90 7.55
N PHE A 15 39.90 48.26 6.75
CA PHE A 15 38.99 49.37 7.01
C PHE A 15 37.64 48.78 7.43
N ILE A 16 37.36 48.91 8.72
CA ILE A 16 36.09 48.58 9.36
C ILE A 16 35.08 49.65 8.94
N ILE A 17 34.10 49.27 8.12
CA ILE A 17 32.88 50.04 7.93
C ILE A 17 31.84 49.43 8.86
N ILE A 18 31.55 50.14 9.96
CA ILE A 18 30.46 49.85 10.88
C ILE A 18 29.17 50.29 10.17
N ALA A 19 28.57 49.40 9.38
CA ALA A 19 27.17 49.55 8.99
C ALA A 19 26.33 48.79 10.03
N ALA A 20 25.66 49.55 10.88
CA ALA A 20 24.65 49.02 11.79
C ALA A 20 23.45 48.52 10.98
N CYS A 21 23.50 47.26 10.54
CA CYS A 21 22.29 46.52 10.23
C CYS A 21 21.69 46.08 11.56
N LYS A 22 20.58 46.72 11.95
CA LYS A 22 19.63 46.10 12.87
C LYS A 22 19.34 44.71 12.31
N SER A 23 19.66 43.67 13.07
CA SER A 23 19.08 42.35 12.85
C SER A 23 17.57 42.55 12.93
N VAL A 24 16.90 42.54 11.79
CA VAL A 24 15.48 42.21 11.78
C VAL A 24 15.48 40.76 12.25
N GLU A 25 15.05 40.56 13.49
CA GLU A 25 14.58 39.25 13.94
C GLU A 25 13.51 38.84 12.93
N THR A 26 13.89 38.01 11.98
CA THR A 26 12.92 37.20 11.26
C THR A 26 12.41 36.23 12.32
N SER A 27 11.37 36.64 13.04
CA SER A 27 10.49 35.71 13.71
C SER A 27 10.07 34.72 12.62
N SER A 28 10.59 33.50 12.71
CA SER A 28 9.98 32.37 12.04
C SER A 28 8.54 32.34 12.54
N ILE A 29 7.61 32.79 11.71
CA ILE A 29 6.19 32.54 11.93
C ILE A 29 6.05 31.04 11.75
N ASP A 30 6.29 30.31 12.84
CA ASP A 30 5.86 28.93 13.01
C ASP A 30 4.33 28.98 12.84
N PRO A 31 3.71 28.17 11.97
CA PRO A 31 2.26 28.15 11.90
C PRO A 31 1.73 27.77 13.29
N ASP A 32 1.04 28.72 13.90
CA ASP A 32 0.52 28.65 15.25
C ASP A 32 -0.63 27.64 15.31
N ILE A 33 -0.29 26.35 15.42
CA ILE A 33 -1.24 25.35 15.89
C ILE A 33 -1.39 25.60 17.39
N SER A 34 -2.46 26.30 17.78
CA SER A 34 -2.84 26.55 19.17
C SER A 34 -2.75 25.27 19.99
N ILE A 35 -2.01 25.32 21.10
CA ILE A 35 -1.77 24.18 22.03
C ILE A 35 -3.07 23.68 22.65
N ASP A 36 -4.08 24.54 22.75
CA ASP A 36 -5.36 24.26 23.40
C ASP A 36 -6.32 23.42 22.54
N ASP A 37 -5.95 23.13 21.29
CA ASP A 37 -6.85 22.58 20.28
C ASP A 37 -6.48 21.15 19.86
N ILE A 38 -5.48 20.55 20.54
CA ILE A 38 -4.94 19.24 20.18
C ILE A 38 -5.51 18.17 21.11
N SER A 39 -6.37 17.31 20.57
CA SER A 39 -6.88 16.11 21.25
C SER A 39 -6.49 14.84 20.49
N TYR A 40 -6.67 13.69 21.14
CA TYR A 40 -6.41 12.42 20.50
C TYR A 40 -7.33 12.20 19.30
N ASN A 41 -8.64 12.30 19.51
CA ASN A 41 -9.63 12.03 18.46
C ASN A 41 -9.66 13.14 17.39
N GLY A 42 -9.32 14.38 17.75
CA GLY A 42 -9.27 15.50 16.79
C GLY A 42 -8.05 15.49 15.88
N THR A 43 -6.86 15.17 16.41
CA THR A 43 -5.59 15.39 15.68
C THR A 43 -4.68 14.17 15.70
N ILE A 44 -4.37 13.63 16.87
CA ILE A 44 -3.28 12.66 17.01
C ILE A 44 -3.60 11.32 16.35
N LYS A 45 -4.85 10.87 16.44
CA LYS A 45 -5.29 9.59 15.86
C LYS A 45 -5.03 9.53 14.35
N GLN A 46 -5.28 10.62 13.62
CA GLN A 46 -5.03 10.69 12.17
C GLN A 46 -3.53 10.58 11.85
N ILE A 47 -2.68 11.28 12.61
CA ILE A 47 -1.21 11.23 12.47
C ILE A 47 -0.71 9.79 12.72
N ILE A 48 -1.16 9.17 13.81
CA ILE A 48 -0.79 7.80 14.18
C ILE A 48 -1.28 6.80 13.11
N ASN A 49 -2.51 6.95 12.63
CA ASN A 49 -3.08 6.06 11.63
C ASN A 49 -2.36 6.12 10.27
N SER A 50 -1.80 7.28 9.95
CA SER A 50 -1.18 7.52 8.65
C SER A 50 0.31 7.16 8.63
N ASN A 51 0.99 7.34 9.76
CA ASN A 51 2.44 7.22 9.81
C ASN A 51 2.95 6.04 10.65
N CYS A 52 2.16 5.50 11.57
CA CYS A 52 2.66 4.57 12.58
C CYS A 52 2.06 3.17 12.46
N ILE A 53 0.74 3.06 12.33
CA ILE A 53 0.05 1.78 12.48
C ILE A 53 0.46 0.75 11.42
N VAL A 54 0.88 1.16 10.21
CA VAL A 54 1.36 0.21 9.17
C VAL A 54 2.41 -0.77 9.71
N CYS A 55 3.29 -0.30 10.61
CA CYS A 55 4.31 -1.13 11.25
C CYS A 55 3.99 -1.45 12.71
N HIS A 56 3.09 -0.70 13.36
CA HIS A 56 2.79 -0.75 14.79
C HIS A 56 1.34 -1.19 15.09
N SER A 57 0.76 -2.05 14.25
CA SER A 57 -0.56 -2.66 14.42
C SER A 57 -0.56 -4.17 14.13
N GLY A 58 -1.75 -4.77 14.22
CA GLY A 58 -1.99 -6.16 13.86
C GLY A 58 -1.31 -7.14 14.80
N LYS A 59 -1.20 -8.39 14.37
CA LYS A 59 -0.73 -9.50 15.22
C LYS A 59 0.68 -9.27 15.78
N ARG A 60 1.51 -8.51 15.06
CA ARG A 60 2.97 -8.46 15.28
C ARG A 60 3.57 -7.08 15.01
N PRO A 61 3.28 -6.09 15.85
CA PRO A 61 3.82 -4.76 15.67
C PRO A 61 5.34 -4.74 15.84
N SER A 62 6.00 -3.93 15.02
CA SER A 62 7.43 -3.64 15.09
C SER A 62 7.81 -3.15 16.48
N GLY A 63 8.90 -3.68 17.03
CA GLY A 63 9.35 -3.37 18.38
C GLY A 63 8.38 -3.80 19.49
N ASN A 64 7.42 -4.68 19.20
CA ASN A 64 6.34 -5.05 20.12
C ASN A 64 5.64 -3.80 20.71
N LEU A 65 5.32 -2.84 19.82
CA LEU A 65 4.71 -1.57 20.15
C LEU A 65 3.41 -1.41 19.38
N TYR A 66 2.29 -1.56 20.05
CA TYR A 66 0.96 -1.31 19.49
C TYR A 66 0.65 0.19 19.57
N LEU A 67 0.11 0.76 18.50
CA LEU A 67 -0.31 2.18 18.42
C LEU A 67 -1.75 2.34 17.90
N THR A 68 -2.59 1.31 18.07
CA THR A 68 -3.90 1.20 17.42
C THR A 68 -5.05 1.88 18.17
N ASN A 69 -4.83 2.33 19.39
CA ASN A 69 -5.83 3.01 20.21
C ASN A 69 -5.20 4.06 21.13
N TYR A 70 -6.04 4.88 21.77
CA TYR A 70 -5.63 5.96 22.65
C TYR A 70 -4.68 5.48 23.76
N GLU A 71 -5.05 4.44 24.50
CA GLU A 71 -4.27 3.94 25.64
C GLU A 71 -2.88 3.47 25.23
N ASN A 72 -2.80 2.77 24.10
CA ASN A 72 -1.56 2.30 23.49
C ASN A 72 -0.63 3.46 23.12
N VAL A 73 -1.17 4.51 22.49
CA VAL A 73 -0.39 5.69 22.10
C VAL A 73 0.08 6.48 23.33
N VAL A 74 -0.78 6.68 24.34
CA VAL A 74 -0.41 7.31 25.60
C VAL A 74 0.70 6.52 26.30
N ASN A 75 0.57 5.19 26.37
CA ASN A 75 1.58 4.34 26.96
C ASN A 75 2.91 4.43 26.18
N ALA A 76 2.86 4.44 24.85
CA ALA A 76 4.05 4.57 24.02
C ALA A 76 4.81 5.88 24.28
N VAL A 77 4.09 6.99 24.42
CA VAL A 77 4.69 8.28 24.79
C VAL A 77 5.30 8.24 26.19
N LYS A 78 4.59 7.68 27.17
CA LYS A 78 5.02 7.68 28.58
C LYS A 78 6.16 6.71 28.88
N THR A 79 6.21 5.55 28.22
CA THR A 79 7.05 4.42 28.64
C THR A 79 7.97 3.88 27.55
N ARG A 80 7.78 4.26 26.29
CA ARG A 80 8.49 3.69 25.13
C ARG A 80 9.20 4.75 24.28
N ASP A 81 9.44 5.95 24.83
CA ASP A 81 10.19 7.03 24.19
C ASP A 81 9.63 7.47 22.82
N LEU A 82 8.32 7.36 22.57
CA LEU A 82 7.75 7.66 21.24
C LEU A 82 8.15 9.05 20.71
N VAL A 83 8.04 10.10 21.54
CA VAL A 83 8.38 11.48 21.14
C VAL A 83 9.87 11.61 20.79
N LYS A 84 10.75 10.95 21.54
CA LYS A 84 12.19 10.94 21.23
C LYS A 84 12.46 10.17 19.94
N ARG A 85 11.80 9.04 19.73
CA ARG A 85 11.98 8.16 18.58
C ARG A 85 11.60 8.83 17.26
N ILE A 86 10.52 9.62 17.24
CA ILE A 86 10.07 10.35 16.04
C ILE A 86 10.92 11.60 15.74
N ASN A 87 11.77 12.04 16.67
CA ASN A 87 12.66 13.19 16.50
C ASN A 87 14.13 12.79 16.22
N ASN A 88 14.43 11.50 16.08
CA ASN A 88 15.78 11.00 15.90
C ASN A 88 16.17 10.95 14.41
N GLU A 89 16.93 11.94 13.93
CA GLU A 89 17.39 11.97 12.53
C GLU A 89 18.40 10.86 12.18
N ALA A 90 19.18 10.38 13.14
CA ALA A 90 20.20 9.35 12.92
C ALA A 90 19.61 7.93 12.85
N ASP A 91 18.44 7.73 13.44
CA ASP A 91 17.64 6.51 13.36
C ASP A 91 16.20 6.96 13.18
N PRO A 92 15.74 7.27 11.95
CA PRO A 92 14.41 7.84 11.72
C PRO A 92 13.28 6.83 11.96
N MET A 93 12.10 7.33 12.32
CA MET A 93 10.84 6.56 12.31
C MET A 93 9.75 7.37 11.60
N PRO A 94 9.13 6.85 10.53
CA PRO A 94 9.43 5.57 9.85
C PRO A 94 10.88 5.43 9.34
N THR A 95 11.33 4.20 9.06
CA THR A 95 12.71 3.92 8.61
C THR A 95 13.04 4.53 7.25
N THR A 96 12.04 5.03 6.52
CA THR A 96 12.18 5.72 5.24
C THR A 96 12.42 7.23 5.39
N GLY A 97 12.29 7.78 6.60
CA GLY A 97 12.45 9.21 6.89
C GLY A 97 11.57 9.67 8.05
N LEU A 98 11.90 10.82 8.64
CA LEU A 98 11.08 11.42 9.68
C LEU A 98 9.70 11.82 9.16
N ILE A 99 8.70 11.74 10.04
CA ILE A 99 7.39 12.36 9.80
C ILE A 99 7.52 13.90 9.83
N GLU A 100 6.52 14.60 9.31
CA GLU A 100 6.58 16.06 9.14
C GLU A 100 6.78 16.77 10.49
N LYS A 101 7.45 17.92 10.47
CA LYS A 101 7.79 18.65 11.71
C LYS A 101 6.54 19.02 12.49
N GLU A 102 5.50 19.47 11.80
CA GLU A 102 4.22 19.89 12.35
C GLU A 102 3.52 18.72 13.06
N GLU A 103 3.57 17.51 12.48
CA GLU A 103 3.02 16.29 13.08
C GLU A 103 3.77 15.88 14.34
N ARG A 104 5.12 15.98 14.34
CA ARG A 104 5.96 15.70 15.52
C ARG A 104 5.64 16.67 16.65
N LEU A 105 5.53 17.96 16.33
CA LEU A 105 5.17 19.00 17.28
C LEU A 105 3.77 18.80 17.84
N ALA A 106 2.80 18.37 17.04
CA ALA A 106 1.45 18.08 17.50
C ALA A 106 1.43 16.95 18.55
N ILE A 107 2.14 15.84 18.30
CA ILE A 107 2.26 14.72 19.26
C ILE A 107 2.95 15.19 20.55
N GLN A 108 4.01 15.98 20.44
CA GLN A 108 4.71 16.52 21.61
C GLN A 108 3.80 17.45 22.44
N ARG A 109 3.13 18.41 21.81
CA ARG A 109 2.20 19.34 22.49
C ARG A 109 1.04 18.61 23.16
N TRP A 110 0.48 17.60 22.51
CA TRP A 110 -0.56 16.75 23.11
C TRP A 110 -0.09 16.02 24.37
N ALA A 111 1.16 15.52 24.36
CA ALA A 111 1.76 14.88 25.53
C ALA A 111 2.00 15.87 26.67
N GLU A 112 2.47 17.07 26.35
CA GLU A 112 2.67 18.18 27.30
C GLU A 112 1.35 18.68 27.88
N ASN A 113 0.26 18.66 27.09
CA ASN A 113 -1.10 19.03 27.51
C ASN A 113 -1.89 17.88 28.17
N GLY A 114 -1.19 16.88 28.74
CA GLY A 114 -1.81 15.86 29.57
C GLY A 114 -2.64 14.80 28.85
N PHE A 115 -2.41 14.60 27.55
CA PHE A 115 -3.05 13.54 26.73
C PHE A 115 -4.57 13.69 26.59
N GLN A 116 -5.08 14.88 26.29
CA GLN A 116 -6.53 15.08 26.15
C GLN A 116 -7.14 14.12 25.11
N LEU A 117 -8.17 13.36 25.52
CA LEU A 117 -8.88 12.45 24.61
C LEU A 117 -9.76 13.24 23.63
N GLU A 118 -10.47 14.23 24.18
CA GLU A 118 -11.37 15.16 23.48
C GLU A 118 -11.03 16.60 23.86
N ILE A 119 -11.50 17.56 23.05
CA ILE A 119 -11.39 18.99 23.37
C ILE A 119 -12.42 19.31 24.46
N THR A 120 -11.98 19.82 25.62
CA THR A 120 -12.82 19.91 26.83
C THR A 120 -13.75 21.13 26.92
N ASP A 121 -13.53 22.15 26.09
CA ASP A 121 -14.35 23.36 26.08
C ASP A 121 -15.37 23.31 24.94
N ALA A 122 -16.66 23.14 25.21
CA ALA A 122 -17.70 22.98 24.16
C ALA A 122 -17.83 24.20 23.20
N GLU A 123 -17.56 25.42 23.67
CA GLU A 123 -17.52 26.63 22.82
C GLU A 123 -16.22 26.76 22.00
N LYS A 124 -15.13 26.14 22.47
CA LYS A 124 -13.89 25.97 21.69
C LYS A 124 -13.99 24.75 20.78
N ALA A 125 -14.60 23.63 21.15
CA ALA A 125 -14.85 22.50 20.23
C ALA A 125 -15.62 22.91 18.96
N LEU A 126 -16.38 24.01 19.02
CA LEU A 126 -17.03 24.66 17.87
C LEU A 126 -16.15 25.70 17.12
N ASN A 127 -15.11 26.24 17.77
CA ASN A 127 -14.21 27.31 17.26
C ASN A 127 -12.73 26.90 17.07
N THR A 128 -12.33 25.72 17.53
CA THR A 128 -11.00 25.08 17.43
C THR A 128 -11.02 23.93 16.42
N ILE A 129 -12.23 23.47 16.07
CA ILE A 129 -12.54 23.34 14.65
C ILE A 129 -12.41 24.76 14.12
N ASP A 130 -11.23 25.10 13.61
CA ASP A 130 -11.14 26.18 12.66
C ASP A 130 -12.14 25.86 11.55
N THR A 131 -13.31 26.48 11.60
CA THR A 131 -14.33 26.42 10.54
C THR A 131 -13.92 27.29 9.35
N THR A 132 -12.73 27.92 9.42
CA THR A 132 -11.99 28.40 8.24
C THR A 132 -11.00 27.36 7.67
N SER A 133 -10.75 26.24 8.38
CA SER A 133 -10.47 24.96 7.73
C SER A 133 -11.80 24.57 7.08
N THR A 134 -11.90 24.83 5.78
CA THR A 134 -13.06 24.50 4.97
C THR A 134 -13.51 23.10 5.33
N ALA A 135 -14.72 22.95 5.92
CA ALA A 135 -15.37 21.66 6.08
C ALA A 135 -15.14 20.88 4.79
N PHE A 136 -14.53 19.69 4.89
CA PHE A 136 -14.09 18.97 3.70
C PHE A 136 -15.27 18.80 2.74
N VAL A 137 -15.24 19.56 1.64
CA VAL A 137 -16.26 19.45 0.60
C VAL A 137 -15.75 18.42 -0.38
N ALA A 138 -16.32 17.22 -0.28
CA ALA A 138 -16.15 16.19 -1.30
C ALA A 138 -16.48 16.77 -2.69
N PRO A 139 -15.56 16.69 -3.67
CA PRO A 139 -15.83 17.23 -4.99
C PRO A 139 -16.94 16.43 -5.69
N ASP A 140 -17.75 17.10 -6.50
CA ASP A 140 -18.73 16.41 -7.34
C ASP A 140 -18.05 15.78 -8.56
N LEU A 141 -17.69 14.50 -8.41
CA LEU A 141 -17.01 13.74 -9.45
C LEU A 141 -17.92 13.46 -10.65
N GLN A 142 -17.44 13.81 -11.84
CA GLN A 142 -18.06 13.46 -13.10
C GLN A 142 -17.49 12.12 -13.59
N ALA A 143 -18.34 11.09 -13.60
CA ALA A 143 -17.95 9.76 -14.08
C ALA A 143 -17.97 9.70 -15.62
N ILE A 144 -17.03 8.97 -16.21
CA ILE A 144 -17.02 8.67 -17.64
C ILE A 144 -18.11 7.65 -17.96
N ASN A 145 -18.92 7.95 -18.98
CA ASN A 145 -19.93 7.02 -19.49
C ASN A 145 -19.29 6.00 -20.43
N ILE A 146 -19.18 4.75 -19.97
CA ILE A 146 -18.55 3.66 -20.74
C ILE A 146 -19.41 3.14 -21.89
N ASP A 147 -20.65 3.63 -22.04
CA ASP A 147 -21.40 3.43 -23.27
C ASP A 147 -20.84 4.29 -24.42
N VAL A 148 -20.06 5.33 -24.13
CA VAL A 148 -19.45 6.23 -25.10
C VAL A 148 -17.95 5.97 -25.26
N GLU A 149 -17.19 5.94 -24.16
CA GLU A 149 -15.73 5.83 -24.21
C GLU A 149 -15.12 5.14 -22.99
N GLY A 150 -13.87 4.70 -23.10
CA GLY A 150 -13.09 4.14 -22.00
C GLY A 150 -13.38 2.69 -21.62
N PHE A 151 -14.39 2.05 -22.23
CA PHE A 151 -14.72 0.65 -21.94
C PHE A 151 -13.60 -0.34 -22.31
N ASP A 152 -12.80 0.00 -23.32
CA ASP A 152 -11.64 -0.76 -23.78
C ASP A 152 -10.54 -0.89 -22.71
N PHE A 153 -10.57 -0.07 -21.65
CA PHE A 153 -9.71 -0.21 -20.47
C PHE A 153 -9.71 -1.64 -19.92
N LEU A 154 -10.89 -2.25 -19.80
CA LEU A 154 -11.05 -3.57 -19.18
C LEU A 154 -10.27 -4.64 -19.93
N GLU A 155 -10.28 -4.59 -21.26
CA GLU A 155 -9.49 -5.49 -22.11
C GLU A 155 -7.99 -5.19 -22.02
N LYS A 156 -7.62 -3.90 -22.05
CA LYS A 156 -6.22 -3.47 -21.98
C LYS A 156 -5.55 -3.84 -20.67
N MET A 157 -6.27 -3.79 -19.54
CA MET A 157 -5.72 -4.08 -18.22
C MET A 157 -5.29 -5.54 -18.05
N GLN A 158 -5.93 -6.47 -18.77
CA GLN A 158 -5.67 -7.90 -18.64
C GLN A 158 -4.24 -8.31 -19.03
N GLY A 159 -3.65 -9.22 -18.26
CA GLY A 159 -2.36 -9.84 -18.57
C GLY A 159 -1.45 -9.94 -17.35
N HIS A 160 -0.33 -10.65 -17.58
CA HIS A 160 0.80 -10.66 -16.68
C HIS A 160 1.76 -9.53 -17.03
N TRP A 161 1.91 -8.57 -16.12
CA TRP A 161 2.73 -7.37 -16.30
C TRP A 161 3.95 -7.46 -15.40
N VAL A 162 5.13 -7.47 -16.01
CA VAL A 162 6.42 -7.57 -15.29
C VAL A 162 7.25 -6.34 -15.57
N GLY A 163 7.84 -5.75 -14.53
CA GLY A 163 8.71 -4.59 -14.68
C GLY A 163 9.20 -4.04 -13.36
N LYS A 164 9.42 -2.73 -13.28
CA LYS A 164 9.95 -2.05 -12.10
C LYS A 164 8.85 -1.31 -11.37
N ILE A 165 9.03 -1.13 -10.06
CA ILE A 165 8.13 -0.34 -9.22
C ILE A 165 8.90 0.61 -8.31
N HIS A 166 8.45 1.85 -8.22
CA HIS A 166 8.78 2.74 -7.12
C HIS A 166 7.70 2.60 -6.05
N LEU A 167 8.07 2.13 -4.86
CA LEU A 167 7.16 1.87 -3.76
C LEU A 167 7.77 2.37 -2.46
N LEU A 168 7.01 3.17 -1.70
CA LEU A 168 7.44 3.69 -0.38
C LEU A 168 8.82 4.38 -0.40
N GLY A 169 9.11 5.12 -1.46
CA GLY A 169 10.38 5.85 -1.60
C GLY A 169 11.57 5.01 -2.07
N ARG A 170 11.34 3.73 -2.45
CA ARG A 170 12.38 2.82 -2.92
C ARG A 170 12.08 2.35 -4.34
N ASP A 171 13.12 2.27 -5.17
CA ASP A 171 13.04 1.64 -6.48
C ASP A 171 13.32 0.14 -6.34
N ILE A 172 12.36 -0.68 -6.77
CA ILE A 172 12.45 -2.13 -6.79
C ILE A 172 12.55 -2.53 -8.28
N PRO A 173 13.63 -3.23 -8.68
CA PRO A 173 13.94 -3.46 -10.09
C PRO A 173 13.00 -4.48 -10.76
N TRP A 174 12.31 -5.29 -9.95
CA TRP A 174 11.39 -6.32 -10.42
C TRP A 174 10.12 -6.33 -9.58
N PHE A 175 8.97 -6.37 -10.26
CA PHE A 175 7.64 -6.48 -9.70
C PHE A 175 6.70 -7.06 -10.75
N ALA A 176 5.68 -7.79 -10.30
CA ALA A 176 4.69 -8.38 -11.19
C ALA A 176 3.26 -8.08 -10.73
N PHE A 177 2.39 -7.80 -11.70
CA PHE A 177 0.95 -7.81 -11.53
C PHE A 177 0.30 -8.84 -12.46
N ASP A 178 -0.65 -9.60 -11.93
CA ASP A 178 -1.42 -10.57 -12.70
C ASP A 178 -2.90 -10.20 -12.72
N PHE A 179 -3.32 -9.53 -13.80
CA PHE A 179 -4.70 -9.06 -13.97
C PHE A 179 -5.49 -10.01 -14.87
N ARG A 180 -6.56 -10.62 -14.33
CA ARG A 180 -7.44 -11.54 -15.06
C ARG A 180 -8.90 -11.26 -14.80
N ALA A 181 -9.74 -11.55 -15.78
CA ALA A 181 -11.19 -11.53 -15.59
C ALA A 181 -11.60 -12.54 -14.50
N ILE A 182 -12.43 -12.10 -13.56
CA ILE A 182 -13.08 -12.97 -12.57
C ILE A 182 -14.57 -13.13 -12.86
N ASN A 183 -15.15 -12.34 -13.76
CA ASN A 183 -16.46 -12.56 -14.37
C ASN A 183 -16.55 -11.72 -15.65
N SER A 184 -17.76 -11.57 -16.21
CA SER A 184 -18.02 -10.83 -17.44
C SER A 184 -17.64 -9.35 -17.36
N SER A 185 -17.56 -8.74 -16.17
CA SER A 185 -17.44 -7.28 -16.01
C SER A 185 -16.47 -6.85 -14.91
N GLN A 186 -15.59 -7.74 -14.47
CA GLN A 186 -14.57 -7.47 -13.47
C GLN A 186 -13.22 -8.06 -13.90
N VAL A 187 -12.18 -7.23 -13.86
CA VAL A 187 -10.77 -7.66 -13.92
C VAL A 187 -10.12 -7.41 -12.56
N HIS A 188 -9.44 -8.44 -12.06
CA HIS A 188 -8.88 -8.48 -10.72
C HIS A 188 -7.38 -8.75 -10.81
N GLY A 189 -6.58 -8.05 -10.02
CA GLY A 189 -5.17 -8.31 -9.88
C GLY A 189 -4.75 -8.20 -8.42
N LEU A 190 -3.89 -9.13 -8.01
CA LEU A 190 -3.28 -9.13 -6.71
C LEU A 190 -2.01 -8.28 -6.74
N PHE A 191 -1.71 -7.67 -5.61
CA PHE A 191 -0.54 -6.84 -5.36
C PHE A 191 0.05 -7.31 -4.04
N GLU A 192 1.31 -7.73 -3.99
CA GLU A 192 1.95 -8.02 -2.70
C GLU A 192 3.29 -7.31 -2.60
N GLY A 193 3.45 -6.51 -1.55
CA GLY A 193 4.63 -5.68 -1.30
C GLY A 193 5.35 -5.98 0.01
N GLY A 194 5.18 -7.18 0.59
CA GLY A 194 5.88 -7.58 1.82
C GLY A 194 5.09 -8.52 2.74
N SER A 195 5.56 -8.64 3.98
CA SER A 195 5.22 -9.70 4.94
C SER A 195 3.85 -9.64 5.62
N MET A 196 2.95 -8.76 5.18
CA MET A 196 1.70 -8.48 5.91
C MET A 196 0.55 -8.03 4.99
N GLY A 197 0.55 -8.45 3.72
CA GLY A 197 -0.41 -8.03 2.70
C GLY A 197 -1.30 -9.16 2.20
N ASN A 198 -2.56 -8.84 1.94
CA ASN A 198 -3.39 -9.53 0.95
C ASN A 198 -4.07 -8.45 0.11
N LEU A 199 -3.28 -7.73 -0.68
CA LEU A 199 -3.71 -6.50 -1.35
C LEU A 199 -4.12 -6.80 -2.81
N PHE A 200 -5.08 -6.04 -3.31
CA PHE A 200 -5.61 -6.22 -4.65
C PHE A 200 -6.08 -4.90 -5.27
N ASN A 201 -6.25 -4.96 -6.58
CA ASN A 201 -6.94 -3.98 -7.39
C ASN A 201 -7.99 -4.71 -8.22
N THR A 202 -9.26 -4.30 -8.08
CA THR A 202 -10.36 -4.83 -8.89
C THR A 202 -10.99 -3.68 -9.68
N PHE A 203 -10.96 -3.77 -11.00
CA PHE A 203 -11.70 -2.86 -11.86
C PHE A 203 -13.01 -3.52 -12.28
N PHE A 204 -14.12 -2.79 -12.17
CA PHE A 204 -15.44 -3.35 -12.38
C PHE A 204 -16.41 -2.34 -12.97
N VAL A 205 -17.37 -2.82 -13.76
CA VAL A 205 -18.46 -1.97 -14.26
C VAL A 205 -19.46 -1.69 -13.15
N ALA A 206 -19.73 -0.40 -12.92
CA ALA A 206 -20.66 0.08 -11.90
C ALA A 206 -21.63 1.11 -12.48
N LYS A 207 -22.72 1.38 -11.75
CA LYS A 207 -23.57 2.54 -12.00
C LYS A 207 -23.39 3.55 -10.87
N TYR A 208 -22.57 4.57 -11.08
CA TYR A 208 -22.25 5.61 -10.10
C TYR A 208 -23.03 6.89 -10.42
N LYS A 209 -23.83 7.40 -9.47
CA LYS A 209 -24.69 8.58 -9.63
C LYS A 209 -25.50 8.58 -10.94
N GLY A 210 -26.01 7.42 -11.31
CA GLY A 210 -26.80 7.23 -12.54
C GLY A 210 -25.98 6.96 -13.81
N VAL A 211 -24.67 7.19 -13.82
CA VAL A 211 -23.78 6.98 -14.96
C VAL A 211 -23.19 5.57 -14.91
N LYS A 212 -23.25 4.84 -16.03
CA LYS A 212 -22.55 3.56 -16.16
C LYS A 212 -21.07 3.84 -16.42
N THR A 213 -20.19 3.36 -15.54
CA THR A 213 -18.76 3.67 -15.57
C THR A 213 -17.92 2.47 -15.14
N ILE A 214 -16.59 2.58 -15.19
CA ILE A 214 -15.68 1.64 -14.52
C ILE A 214 -15.25 2.26 -13.19
N MET A 215 -15.28 1.46 -12.13
CA MET A 215 -14.72 1.82 -10.83
C MET A 215 -13.56 0.89 -10.48
N LEU A 216 -12.61 1.41 -9.72
CA LEU A 216 -11.53 0.64 -9.12
C LEU A 216 -11.82 0.46 -7.63
N ARG A 217 -11.77 -0.77 -7.15
CA ARG A 217 -11.67 -1.12 -5.73
C ARG A 217 -10.23 -1.54 -5.45
N ASN A 218 -9.48 -0.67 -4.77
CA ASN A 218 -8.17 -1.02 -4.21
C ASN A 218 -8.38 -1.43 -2.77
N GLY A 219 -7.72 -2.49 -2.31
CA GLY A 219 -7.90 -2.89 -0.93
C GLY A 219 -7.17 -4.14 -0.52
N GLY A 220 -7.37 -4.55 0.72
CA GLY A 220 -6.73 -5.71 1.29
C GLY A 220 -6.62 -5.64 2.81
N ILE A 221 -5.87 -6.57 3.37
CA ILE A 221 -5.37 -6.46 4.74
C ILE A 221 -3.92 -6.00 4.69
N LEU A 222 -3.61 -4.93 5.40
CA LEU A 222 -2.24 -4.43 5.59
C LEU A 222 -1.99 -4.28 7.09
N GLY A 223 -0.99 -4.99 7.61
CA GLY A 223 -0.64 -4.87 9.02
C GLY A 223 -1.78 -5.29 9.96
N GLY A 224 -2.63 -6.23 9.53
CA GLY A 224 -3.81 -6.67 10.26
C GLY A 224 -5.04 -5.76 10.15
N ILE A 225 -4.93 -4.66 9.41
CA ILE A 225 -6.01 -3.71 9.21
C ILE A 225 -6.61 -3.93 7.83
N TYR A 226 -7.91 -4.21 7.80
CA TYR A 226 -8.69 -4.22 6.58
C TYR A 226 -8.84 -2.79 6.07
N ARG A 227 -8.51 -2.56 4.81
CA ARG A 227 -8.65 -1.25 4.16
C ARG A 227 -9.11 -1.43 2.74
N THR A 228 -10.19 -0.78 2.34
CA THR A 228 -10.57 -0.68 0.94
C THR A 228 -10.94 0.76 0.55
N SER A 229 -10.63 1.10 -0.69
CA SER A 229 -10.86 2.41 -1.29
C SER A 229 -11.48 2.24 -2.65
N TYR A 230 -12.38 3.14 -3.00
CA TYR A 230 -13.09 3.12 -4.28
C TYR A 230 -12.73 4.34 -5.09
N PHE A 231 -12.56 4.14 -6.40
CA PHE A 231 -12.23 5.20 -7.34
C PHE A 231 -13.17 5.14 -8.54
N VAL A 232 -13.53 6.29 -9.07
CA VAL A 232 -14.39 6.46 -10.26
C VAL A 232 -13.49 6.81 -11.45
N LEU A 233 -13.73 6.22 -12.62
CA LEU A 233 -13.10 6.67 -13.87
C LEU A 233 -13.63 8.06 -14.23
N THR A 234 -12.76 9.08 -14.22
CA THR A 234 -13.14 10.48 -14.48
C THR A 234 -12.53 11.06 -15.75
N GLU A 235 -11.41 10.51 -16.23
CA GLU A 235 -10.74 10.99 -17.45
C GLU A 235 -10.29 9.82 -18.32
N VAL A 236 -10.47 9.98 -19.63
CA VAL A 236 -9.97 9.09 -20.68
C VAL A 236 -9.35 9.96 -21.76
N ASP A 237 -8.08 9.72 -22.09
CA ASP A 237 -7.38 10.39 -23.18
C ASP A 237 -6.31 9.47 -23.75
N ASN A 238 -6.38 9.12 -25.04
CA ASN A 238 -5.31 8.43 -25.78
C ASN A 238 -4.59 7.29 -25.01
N ASN A 239 -5.33 6.26 -24.60
CA ASN A 239 -4.86 5.13 -23.78
C ASN A 239 -4.43 5.47 -22.34
N GLU A 240 -4.67 6.69 -21.86
CA GLU A 240 -4.59 7.08 -20.45
C GLU A 240 -5.97 7.07 -19.80
N TYR A 241 -6.04 6.57 -18.57
CA TYR A 241 -7.26 6.41 -17.79
C TYR A 241 -6.99 6.91 -16.36
N VAL A 242 -7.79 7.85 -15.87
CA VAL A 242 -7.64 8.40 -14.52
C VAL A 242 -8.82 7.98 -13.65
N PHE A 243 -8.50 7.26 -12.59
CA PHE A 243 -9.42 6.86 -11.53
C PHE A 243 -9.20 7.77 -10.32
N VAL A 244 -10.27 8.37 -9.82
CA VAL A 244 -10.22 9.36 -8.75
C VAL A 244 -11.02 8.87 -7.54
N ASP A 245 -10.49 9.05 -6.33
CA ASP A 245 -11.14 8.60 -5.09
C ASP A 245 -12.60 9.05 -5.05
N ALA A 246 -13.52 8.09 -4.88
CA ALA A 246 -14.95 8.25 -5.08
C ALA A 246 -15.64 9.14 -4.03
N TYR A 247 -14.93 9.45 -2.94
CA TYR A 247 -15.37 10.37 -1.90
C TYR A 247 -14.62 11.68 -1.96
N GLY A 248 -13.31 11.59 -1.83
CA GLY A 248 -12.47 12.74 -1.61
C GLY A 248 -11.83 13.32 -2.86
N GLY A 249 -12.02 12.69 -4.00
CA GLY A 249 -11.52 13.20 -5.25
C GLY A 249 -10.00 13.25 -5.36
N LYS A 250 -9.51 14.07 -6.30
CA LYS A 250 -8.07 14.18 -6.56
C LYS A 250 -7.29 14.75 -5.38
N GLN A 251 -7.93 15.48 -4.45
CA GLN A 251 -7.27 15.97 -3.24
C GLN A 251 -6.88 14.86 -2.27
N ILE A 252 -7.43 13.66 -2.46
CA ILE A 252 -7.19 12.49 -1.62
C ILE A 252 -6.29 11.49 -2.33
N MET A 253 -6.83 10.82 -3.34
CA MET A 253 -6.12 9.78 -4.05
C MET A 253 -6.59 9.72 -5.49
N TRP A 254 -5.67 9.34 -6.36
CA TRP A 254 -5.99 9.06 -7.74
C TRP A 254 -4.96 8.10 -8.32
N VAL A 255 -5.40 7.34 -9.31
CA VAL A 255 -4.60 6.37 -10.04
C VAL A 255 -4.70 6.71 -11.52
N LYS A 256 -3.56 6.95 -12.17
CA LYS A 256 -3.48 7.07 -13.62
C LYS A 256 -2.84 5.82 -14.20
N ILE A 257 -3.49 5.24 -15.19
CA ILE A 257 -2.98 4.06 -15.91
C ILE A 257 -2.89 4.43 -17.38
N SER A 258 -1.72 4.23 -17.98
CA SER A 258 -1.51 4.45 -19.42
C SER A 258 -0.93 3.21 -20.10
N PHE A 259 -1.34 3.01 -21.34
CA PHE A 259 -0.88 1.88 -22.16
C PHE A 259 -0.20 2.38 -23.44
N THR A 260 0.95 1.79 -23.75
CA THR A 260 1.67 2.01 -25.02
C THR A 260 2.15 0.66 -25.53
N LYS A 261 1.52 0.14 -26.60
CA LYS A 261 1.75 -1.22 -27.09
C LYS A 261 1.60 -2.24 -25.95
N ASP A 262 2.64 -3.02 -25.67
CA ASP A 262 2.68 -4.01 -24.59
C ASP A 262 3.23 -3.44 -23.28
N THR A 263 3.29 -2.12 -23.10
CA THR A 263 3.74 -1.47 -21.86
C THR A 263 2.56 -0.83 -21.13
N MET A 264 2.54 -0.99 -19.81
CA MET A 264 1.64 -0.29 -18.90
C MET A 264 2.44 0.55 -17.92
N LYS A 265 2.00 1.79 -17.71
CA LYS A 265 2.46 2.63 -16.60
C LYS A 265 1.29 2.90 -15.66
N MET A 266 1.49 2.65 -14.36
CA MET A 266 0.53 2.95 -13.31
C MET A 266 1.14 3.92 -12.31
N LEU A 267 0.50 5.07 -12.14
CA LEU A 267 0.89 6.12 -11.19
C LEU A 267 -0.21 6.25 -10.15
N THR A 268 0.13 6.07 -8.88
CA THR A 268 -0.80 6.26 -7.76
C THR A 268 -0.32 7.41 -6.91
N TYR A 269 -1.23 8.33 -6.58
CA TYR A 269 -0.99 9.45 -5.68
C TYR A 269 -1.87 9.33 -4.44
N THR A 270 -1.33 9.73 -3.29
CA THR A 270 -2.07 9.75 -2.03
C THR A 270 -1.70 10.97 -1.18
N SER A 271 -2.70 11.49 -0.48
CA SER A 271 -2.61 12.55 0.52
C SER A 271 -2.22 12.06 1.92
N LYS A 272 -1.99 10.74 2.10
CA LYS A 272 -1.87 10.10 3.43
C LYS A 272 -3.07 10.45 4.31
N MET A 273 -4.27 10.01 3.92
CA MET A 273 -5.49 10.31 4.68
C MET A 273 -5.68 11.81 4.88
N GLY A 274 -5.50 12.60 3.83
CA GLY A 274 -5.71 14.06 3.82
C GLY A 274 -4.70 14.88 4.61
N LEU A 275 -3.67 14.28 5.20
CA LEU A 275 -2.66 15.00 5.99
C LEU A 275 -1.78 15.93 5.14
N LYS A 276 -1.69 15.66 3.83
CA LYS A 276 -0.90 16.48 2.91
C LYS A 276 -1.50 16.55 1.52
N SER A 277 -0.96 17.44 0.70
CA SER A 277 -1.23 17.41 -0.73
C SER A 277 -0.86 16.05 -1.34
N PRO A 278 -1.68 15.49 -2.24
CA PRO A 278 -1.40 14.23 -2.91
C PRO A 278 -0.01 14.20 -3.53
N SER A 279 0.74 13.17 -3.18
CA SER A 279 2.11 12.94 -3.68
C SER A 279 2.23 11.53 -4.23
N LYS A 280 3.21 11.32 -5.12
CA LYS A 280 3.45 10.03 -5.77
C LYS A 280 3.71 8.96 -4.70
N HIS A 281 2.89 7.91 -4.70
CA HIS A 281 2.94 6.80 -3.77
C HIS A 281 3.49 5.53 -4.42
N ILE A 282 3.01 5.24 -5.62
CA ILE A 282 3.43 4.10 -6.44
C ILE A 282 3.68 4.60 -7.87
N GLU A 283 4.77 4.13 -8.47
CA GLU A 283 4.98 4.21 -9.92
C GLU A 283 5.43 2.85 -10.41
N PHE A 284 4.56 2.15 -11.13
CA PHE A 284 4.87 0.89 -11.79
C PHE A 284 5.02 1.13 -13.30
N GLU A 285 6.06 0.55 -13.89
CA GLU A 285 6.27 0.50 -15.33
C GLU A 285 6.58 -0.94 -15.70
N GLY A 286 5.67 -1.58 -16.44
CA GLY A 286 5.78 -3.00 -16.77
C GLY A 286 5.43 -3.32 -18.21
N LYS A 287 5.98 -4.43 -18.69
CA LYS A 287 5.70 -5.02 -19.99
C LYS A 287 4.79 -6.23 -19.83
N ARG A 288 3.88 -6.42 -20.78
CA ARG A 288 3.00 -7.58 -20.83
C ARG A 288 3.80 -8.78 -21.32
N GLU A 289 4.14 -9.68 -20.42
CA GLU A 289 4.94 -10.87 -20.74
C GLU A 289 4.06 -12.03 -21.20
N HIS A 290 2.94 -12.27 -20.50
CA HIS A 290 2.08 -13.42 -20.76
C HIS A 290 0.61 -13.03 -20.79
N GLN A 291 -0.15 -13.68 -21.67
CA GLN A 291 -1.55 -13.34 -21.92
C GLN A 291 -2.49 -14.54 -21.91
N ASP A 292 -1.96 -15.76 -21.98
CA ASP A 292 -2.72 -17.01 -22.03
C ASP A 292 -3.70 -17.13 -20.86
N LEU A 293 -3.23 -16.95 -19.62
CA LEU A 293 -4.10 -17.10 -18.44
C LEU A 293 -5.20 -16.03 -18.39
N ALA A 294 -4.91 -14.82 -18.87
CA ALA A 294 -5.90 -13.76 -18.95
C ALA A 294 -6.89 -13.98 -20.12
N LYS A 295 -6.42 -14.48 -21.27
CA LYS A 295 -7.27 -14.85 -22.43
C LYS A 295 -8.20 -16.01 -22.08
N ASP A 296 -7.68 -17.03 -21.41
CA ASP A 296 -8.48 -18.18 -20.95
C ASP A 296 -9.55 -17.74 -19.96
N ALA A 297 -9.21 -16.86 -19.01
CA ALA A 297 -10.17 -16.28 -18.09
C ALA A 297 -11.22 -15.43 -18.82
N ALA A 298 -10.80 -14.58 -19.77
CA ALA A 298 -11.71 -13.75 -20.55
C ALA A 298 -12.70 -14.58 -21.36
N ALA A 299 -12.23 -15.63 -22.03
CA ALA A 299 -13.06 -16.56 -22.78
C ALA A 299 -14.03 -17.32 -21.86
N LYS A 300 -13.56 -17.82 -20.72
CA LYS A 300 -14.39 -18.52 -19.72
C LYS A 300 -15.55 -17.67 -19.21
N TYR A 301 -15.33 -16.36 -19.04
CA TYR A 301 -16.30 -15.46 -18.44
C TYR A 301 -17.03 -14.54 -19.43
N ASN A 302 -16.80 -14.68 -20.74
CA ASN A 302 -17.31 -13.79 -21.77
C ASN A 302 -16.98 -12.31 -21.47
N PHE A 303 -15.75 -12.04 -21.07
CA PHE A 303 -15.25 -10.72 -20.70
C PHE A 303 -14.56 -10.03 -21.89
N PRO A 304 -14.66 -8.69 -22.04
CA PRO A 304 -15.41 -7.77 -21.18
C PRO A 304 -16.86 -7.56 -21.63
N SER A 305 -17.74 -7.36 -20.66
CA SER A 305 -19.14 -6.99 -20.82
C SER A 305 -19.46 -5.73 -20.00
N LYS A 306 -20.53 -5.03 -20.36
CA LYS A 306 -21.02 -3.82 -19.66
C LYS A 306 -22.06 -4.13 -18.56
N GLU A 307 -22.13 -5.38 -18.11
CA GLU A 307 -23.00 -5.79 -17.01
C GLU A 307 -22.64 -5.04 -15.73
N VAL A 308 -23.64 -4.46 -15.06
CA VAL A 308 -23.42 -3.66 -13.86
C VAL A 308 -23.25 -4.56 -12.65
N VAL A 309 -22.06 -4.57 -12.07
CA VAL A 309 -21.72 -5.34 -10.87
C VAL A 309 -22.33 -4.71 -9.61
N LYS A 310 -22.23 -3.38 -9.48
CA LYS A 310 -22.76 -2.65 -8.32
C LYS A 310 -23.35 -1.30 -8.73
N LYS A 311 -24.37 -0.86 -7.99
CA LYS A 311 -25.04 0.45 -8.18
C LYS A 311 -24.82 1.33 -6.95
N PHE A 312 -24.48 2.58 -7.20
CA PHE A 312 -24.22 3.64 -6.24
C PHE A 312 -25.06 4.87 -6.62
N PRO A 313 -26.39 4.83 -6.43
CA PRO A 313 -27.31 5.83 -6.99
C PRO A 313 -27.05 7.26 -6.47
N THR A 314 -26.62 7.39 -5.21
CA THR A 314 -26.33 8.66 -4.53
C THR A 314 -24.82 8.89 -4.33
N GLY A 315 -23.98 8.11 -5.00
CA GLY A 315 -22.54 8.02 -4.70
C GLY A 315 -22.23 6.86 -3.75
N MET A 316 -20.99 6.83 -3.25
CA MET A 316 -20.55 5.77 -2.35
C MET A 316 -21.21 5.92 -0.96
N PRO A 317 -21.62 4.82 -0.29
CA PRO A 317 -22.30 4.89 1.00
C PRO A 317 -21.44 5.50 2.11
N LEU A 318 -21.80 6.69 2.59
CA LEU A 318 -21.16 7.31 3.75
C LEU A 318 -21.24 6.36 4.95
N GLN A 319 -20.09 5.94 5.46
CA GLN A 319 -20.01 5.15 6.68
C GLN A 319 -20.05 6.07 7.90
N ASP A 320 -20.70 5.60 8.96
CA ASP A 320 -20.50 6.14 10.30
C ASP A 320 -19.14 5.64 10.82
N TRP A 321 -18.15 6.53 10.81
CA TRP A 321 -16.82 6.29 11.35
C TRP A 321 -16.77 6.48 12.89
N GLY A 322 -17.92 6.75 13.51
CA GLY A 322 -18.05 7.19 14.88
C GLY A 322 -17.88 8.71 15.02
N GLU A 323 -18.35 9.27 16.15
CA GLU A 323 -18.26 10.70 16.48
C GLU A 323 -16.81 11.25 16.47
N ALA A 324 -15.81 10.35 16.47
CA ALA A 324 -14.37 10.63 16.51
C ALA A 324 -13.67 10.72 15.14
N TYR A 325 -14.40 10.73 14.02
CA TYR A 325 -13.83 10.88 12.66
C TYR A 325 -14.61 11.91 11.82
N PRO A 326 -14.55 13.21 12.19
CA PRO A 326 -15.36 14.24 11.53
C PRO A 326 -14.93 14.56 10.09
N ILE A 327 -13.73 14.15 9.66
CA ILE A 327 -13.13 14.57 8.38
C ILE A 327 -12.39 13.38 7.71
N VAL A 328 -13.13 12.48 7.06
CA VAL A 328 -12.53 11.31 6.37
C VAL A 328 -11.86 11.75 5.08
N THR A 329 -10.60 11.35 4.87
CA THR A 329 -9.84 11.80 3.70
C THR A 329 -8.87 10.78 3.09
N SER A 330 -8.81 9.51 3.49
CA SER A 330 -8.43 8.39 2.59
C SER A 330 -8.61 7.02 3.28
N ALA A 331 -8.88 5.97 2.49
CA ALA A 331 -9.42 4.66 2.88
C ALA A 331 -10.91 4.72 3.21
N SER A 332 -11.72 4.44 2.17
CA SER A 332 -13.18 4.50 2.22
C SER A 332 -13.81 3.53 3.21
N TYR A 333 -13.13 2.42 3.52
CA TYR A 333 -13.60 1.40 4.44
C TYR A 333 -12.44 0.84 5.26
N MET A 334 -12.49 0.92 6.59
CA MET A 334 -11.40 0.46 7.47
C MET A 334 -11.91 -0.29 8.70
N MET A 335 -11.26 -1.41 9.04
CA MET A 335 -11.54 -2.14 10.28
C MET A 335 -10.31 -2.89 10.78
N GLU A 336 -10.17 -3.00 12.10
CA GLU A 336 -9.18 -3.84 12.76
C GLU A 336 -9.88 -4.80 13.73
N ASN A 337 -9.41 -6.05 13.80
CA ASN A 337 -9.90 -7.06 14.72
C ASN A 337 -8.80 -8.10 14.97
N GLU A 338 -8.71 -8.61 16.20
CA GLU A 338 -7.75 -9.64 16.62
C GLU A 338 -7.87 -10.96 15.85
N ASN A 339 -9.04 -11.25 15.28
CA ASN A 339 -9.30 -12.51 14.57
C ASN A 339 -8.75 -12.52 13.13
N PHE A 340 -8.43 -11.35 12.55
CA PHE A 340 -7.92 -11.18 11.18
C PHE A 340 -8.72 -11.93 10.07
N ASP A 341 -9.99 -12.28 10.34
CA ASP A 341 -10.86 -12.91 9.35
C ASP A 341 -11.27 -11.87 8.31
N TYR A 342 -10.88 -12.10 7.05
CA TYR A 342 -11.07 -11.15 5.97
C TYR A 342 -12.56 -10.84 5.74
N ALA A 343 -13.43 -11.85 5.79
CA ALA A 343 -14.85 -11.69 5.50
C ALA A 343 -15.54 -10.90 6.62
N LEU A 344 -15.26 -11.26 7.88
CA LEU A 344 -15.78 -10.55 9.05
C LEU A 344 -15.28 -9.09 9.07
N LEU A 345 -13.99 -8.87 8.80
CA LEU A 345 -13.43 -7.53 8.76
C LEU A 345 -14.05 -6.67 7.68
N GLY A 346 -14.32 -7.22 6.50
CA GLY A 346 -15.00 -6.50 5.43
C GLY A 346 -16.44 -6.14 5.77
N GLU A 347 -17.16 -7.05 6.43
CA GLU A 347 -18.53 -6.82 6.90
C GLU A 347 -18.55 -5.72 7.96
N MET A 348 -17.68 -5.83 8.98
CA MET A 348 -17.54 -4.82 10.03
C MET A 348 -17.09 -3.46 9.47
N ALA A 349 -16.22 -3.45 8.46
CA ALA A 349 -15.79 -2.25 7.77
C ALA A 349 -16.88 -1.61 6.91
N GLY A 350 -18.01 -2.28 6.68
CA GLY A 350 -19.10 -1.81 5.80
C GLY A 350 -18.74 -1.78 4.31
N ASP A 351 -17.78 -2.59 3.86
CA ASP A 351 -17.37 -2.61 2.46
C ASP A 351 -18.58 -2.95 1.53
N PRO A 352 -18.90 -2.12 0.52
CA PRO A 352 -20.00 -2.39 -0.40
C PRO A 352 -19.85 -3.66 -1.24
N ILE A 353 -18.63 -4.19 -1.40
CA ILE A 353 -18.35 -5.44 -2.12
C ILE A 353 -17.57 -6.36 -1.19
N GLN A 354 -18.25 -7.38 -0.69
CA GLN A 354 -17.65 -8.37 0.21
C GLN A 354 -16.93 -9.47 -0.58
N ILE A 355 -15.99 -10.15 0.07
CA ILE A 355 -15.29 -11.29 -0.56
C ILE A 355 -16.29 -12.39 -0.98
N SER A 356 -17.38 -12.55 -0.23
CA SER A 356 -18.48 -13.49 -0.51
C SER A 356 -19.28 -13.14 -1.76
N ASP A 357 -19.26 -11.88 -2.21
CA ASP A 357 -19.90 -11.45 -3.46
C ASP A 357 -19.12 -11.93 -4.70
N ILE A 358 -17.88 -12.38 -4.52
CA ILE A 358 -16.97 -12.75 -5.60
C ILE A 358 -16.90 -14.27 -5.75
N LYS A 359 -17.53 -14.80 -6.81
CA LYS A 359 -17.73 -16.25 -7.00
C LYS A 359 -16.55 -17.02 -7.60
N ASN A 360 -15.64 -16.34 -8.28
CA ASN A 360 -14.64 -16.95 -9.17
C ASN A 360 -13.19 -16.74 -8.69
N ILE A 361 -13.03 -16.61 -7.38
CA ILE A 361 -11.73 -16.58 -6.71
C ILE A 361 -11.51 -17.89 -5.94
N ALA A 362 -10.29 -18.10 -5.50
CA ALA A 362 -9.87 -19.21 -4.64
C ALA A 362 -9.20 -18.67 -3.37
N SER A 363 -9.07 -19.54 -2.38
CA SER A 363 -8.23 -19.33 -1.21
C SER A 363 -7.37 -20.54 -0.93
N LEU A 364 -6.17 -20.30 -0.41
CA LEU A 364 -5.21 -21.32 -0.05
C LEU A 364 -4.72 -21.09 1.38
N GLN A 365 -5.14 -21.96 2.30
CA GLN A 365 -4.61 -22.00 3.65
C GLN A 365 -3.30 -22.80 3.67
N LEU A 366 -2.22 -22.12 4.00
CA LEU A 366 -0.90 -22.70 4.22
C LEU A 366 -0.76 -23.08 5.70
N LYS A 367 -0.33 -24.31 5.98
CA LYS A 367 -0.06 -24.80 7.34
C LYS A 367 1.39 -25.25 7.45
N PHE A 368 2.20 -24.55 8.23
CA PHE A 368 3.64 -24.74 8.36
C PHE A 368 3.97 -25.57 9.60
N LYS A 369 4.77 -26.62 9.43
CA LYS A 369 5.33 -27.36 10.59
C LYS A 369 6.51 -26.66 11.23
N ARG A 370 7.31 -25.91 10.45
CA ARG A 370 8.53 -25.21 10.89
C ARG A 370 9.50 -26.11 11.67
N LYS A 371 9.74 -27.32 11.16
CA LYS A 371 10.72 -28.30 11.71
C LYS A 371 11.89 -28.57 10.75
N ASP A 372 11.90 -27.86 9.62
CA ASP A 372 12.88 -27.91 8.56
C ASP A 372 13.71 -26.62 8.58
N LEU A 373 14.32 -26.23 7.45
CA LEU A 373 15.21 -25.06 7.40
C LEU A 373 14.48 -23.71 7.59
N SER A 374 13.17 -23.72 7.86
CA SER A 374 12.35 -22.52 8.11
C SER A 374 11.93 -22.35 9.59
N ALA A 375 12.55 -23.06 10.53
CA ALA A 375 12.09 -23.14 11.94
C ALA A 375 11.94 -21.78 12.64
N ASP A 376 12.71 -20.79 12.21
CA ASP A 376 12.85 -19.46 12.81
C ASP A 376 13.00 -18.36 11.74
N LYS A 377 12.63 -18.65 10.50
CA LYS A 377 12.83 -17.75 9.36
C LYS A 377 11.53 -17.38 8.65
N ASN A 378 11.50 -16.18 8.11
CA ASN A 378 10.44 -15.75 7.20
C ASN A 378 10.48 -16.63 5.94
N ILE A 379 9.32 -16.85 5.33
CA ILE A 379 9.19 -17.67 4.13
C ILE A 379 8.59 -16.80 3.04
N GLN A 380 9.33 -16.60 1.97
CA GLN A 380 8.79 -16.06 0.73
C GLN A 380 8.05 -17.19 -0.01
N VAL A 381 6.79 -16.93 -0.36
CA VAL A 381 5.95 -17.85 -1.12
C VAL A 381 5.94 -17.38 -2.55
N TYR A 382 6.22 -18.23 -3.53
CA TYR A 382 6.13 -17.89 -4.94
C TYR A 382 5.04 -18.70 -5.61
N LEU A 383 3.94 -18.04 -5.99
CA LEU A 383 3.00 -18.59 -6.98
C LEU A 383 3.49 -18.23 -8.38
N SER A 384 3.50 -19.21 -9.29
CA SER A 384 4.09 -19.07 -10.62
C SER A 384 3.33 -19.86 -11.68
N ARG A 385 3.46 -19.47 -12.95
CA ARG A 385 2.85 -20.18 -14.09
C ARG A 385 3.55 -21.51 -14.39
N VAL A 386 4.86 -21.56 -14.15
CA VAL A 386 5.72 -22.74 -14.37
C VAL A 386 6.49 -23.07 -13.09
N PRO A 387 6.98 -24.30 -12.90
CA PRO A 387 7.77 -24.61 -11.71
C PRO A 387 9.11 -23.83 -11.71
N LEU A 388 9.47 -23.27 -10.56
CA LEU A 388 10.78 -22.64 -10.31
C LEU A 388 11.90 -23.68 -10.13
N THR A 389 11.56 -24.96 -10.13
CA THR A 389 12.48 -26.09 -9.99
C THR A 389 12.42 -27.01 -11.21
N ASN A 390 13.53 -27.70 -11.48
CA ASN A 390 13.65 -28.71 -12.51
C ASN A 390 12.98 -30.02 -12.10
N LYS A 391 12.88 -30.97 -13.04
CA LYS A 391 12.27 -32.29 -12.79
C LYS A 391 13.05 -33.14 -11.76
N ASP A 392 14.35 -32.92 -11.64
CA ASP A 392 15.20 -33.51 -10.59
C ASP A 392 15.07 -32.78 -9.24
N GLY A 393 14.29 -31.69 -9.21
CA GLY A 393 14.04 -30.85 -8.07
C GLY A 393 15.18 -29.88 -7.74
N SER A 394 16.16 -29.68 -8.63
CA SER A 394 17.11 -28.57 -8.52
C SER A 394 16.41 -27.23 -8.77
N PHE A 395 16.88 -26.14 -8.14
CA PHE A 395 16.36 -24.80 -8.38
C PHE A 395 16.84 -24.30 -9.74
N LYS A 396 16.00 -23.56 -10.47
CA LYS A 396 16.37 -22.98 -11.76
C LYS A 396 17.15 -21.68 -11.54
N SER A 397 18.47 -21.80 -11.51
CA SER A 397 19.39 -20.69 -11.25
C SER A 397 20.34 -20.40 -12.42
N ALA A 398 20.68 -19.13 -12.58
CA ALA A 398 21.75 -18.64 -13.44
C ALA A 398 22.62 -17.64 -12.66
N TYR A 399 23.94 -17.82 -12.74
CA TYR A 399 24.92 -16.97 -12.05
C TYR A 399 24.71 -16.83 -10.53
N GLY A 400 24.18 -17.87 -9.88
CA GLY A 400 23.90 -17.88 -8.44
C GLY A 400 22.59 -17.22 -8.03
N TYR A 401 21.74 -16.79 -8.99
CA TYR A 401 20.42 -16.22 -8.75
C TYR A 401 19.35 -17.01 -9.49
N ILE A 402 18.07 -16.83 -9.17
CA ILE A 402 16.97 -17.32 -10.02
C ILE A 402 17.15 -16.88 -11.48
N GLU A 403 16.89 -17.79 -12.43
CA GLU A 403 16.87 -17.43 -13.84
C GLU A 403 15.81 -16.33 -14.09
N GLN A 404 16.19 -15.22 -14.73
CA GLN A 404 15.27 -14.08 -14.97
C GLN A 404 14.00 -14.53 -15.69
N THR A 405 14.12 -15.37 -16.72
CA THR A 405 12.97 -15.90 -17.48
C THR A 405 12.03 -16.76 -16.64
N VAL A 406 12.51 -17.29 -15.50
CA VAL A 406 11.71 -18.07 -14.55
C VAL A 406 11.13 -17.14 -13.49
N MET A 407 11.86 -16.10 -13.07
CA MET A 407 11.34 -15.05 -12.19
C MET A 407 10.16 -14.32 -12.84
N ASP A 408 10.24 -14.04 -14.15
CA ASP A 408 9.18 -13.38 -14.93
C ASP A 408 7.91 -14.25 -15.11
N GLU A 409 7.90 -15.47 -14.56
CA GLU A 409 6.74 -16.36 -14.50
C GLU A 409 6.00 -16.32 -13.14
N VAL A 410 6.53 -15.55 -12.18
CA VAL A 410 5.95 -15.38 -10.84
C VAL A 410 4.74 -14.47 -10.89
N LEU A 411 3.62 -14.96 -10.34
CA LEU A 411 2.31 -14.29 -10.30
C LEU A 411 2.03 -13.58 -8.97
N LEU A 412 2.55 -14.12 -7.86
CA LEU A 412 2.31 -13.64 -6.50
C LEU A 412 3.47 -14.04 -5.60
N PHE A 413 3.93 -13.14 -4.74
CA PHE A 413 5.14 -13.35 -3.93
C PHE A 413 5.04 -12.82 -2.48
N PRO A 414 4.09 -13.29 -1.64
CA PRO A 414 3.97 -12.78 -0.27
C PRO A 414 5.05 -13.37 0.64
N GLU A 415 5.39 -12.65 1.69
CA GLU A 415 6.26 -13.14 2.77
C GLU A 415 5.44 -13.55 3.99
N ILE A 416 5.79 -14.69 4.57
CA ILE A 416 5.15 -15.26 5.76
C ILE A 416 6.10 -15.15 6.94
N ASP A 417 5.68 -14.41 7.97
CA ASP A 417 6.46 -14.21 9.18
C ASP A 417 6.78 -15.54 9.89
N TYR A 418 8.01 -15.68 10.40
CA TYR A 418 8.51 -16.88 11.05
C TYR A 418 7.65 -17.39 12.22
N ARG A 419 6.87 -16.51 12.85
CA ARG A 419 6.01 -16.83 13.98
C ARG A 419 4.65 -17.40 13.52
N ASP A 420 4.28 -17.34 12.24
CA ASP A 420 3.03 -17.89 11.73
C ASP A 420 3.14 -19.37 11.38
N GLN A 421 2.26 -20.17 11.98
CA GLN A 421 2.05 -21.58 11.63
C GLN A 421 0.94 -21.76 10.61
N GLU A 422 0.05 -20.78 10.45
CA GLU A 422 -1.00 -20.79 9.45
C GLU A 422 -1.10 -19.42 8.79
N PHE A 423 -1.35 -19.40 7.48
CA PHE A 423 -1.61 -18.19 6.70
C PHE A 423 -2.59 -18.50 5.57
N THR A 424 -3.55 -17.61 5.31
CA THR A 424 -4.52 -17.82 4.23
C THR A 424 -4.32 -16.78 3.14
N LEU A 425 -3.91 -17.25 1.97
CA LEU A 425 -3.99 -16.48 0.74
C LEU A 425 -5.45 -16.47 0.29
N THR A 426 -6.04 -15.29 0.11
CA THR A 426 -7.40 -15.12 -0.44
C THR A 426 -7.35 -14.39 -1.78
N TYR A 427 -8.50 -14.21 -2.44
CA TYR A 427 -8.60 -13.53 -3.75
C TYR A 427 -7.75 -14.15 -4.87
N LEU A 428 -7.30 -15.39 -4.72
CA LEU A 428 -6.47 -16.06 -5.72
C LEU A 428 -7.26 -16.30 -7.01
N HIS A 429 -6.60 -16.10 -8.15
CA HIS A 429 -7.14 -16.57 -9.43
C HIS A 429 -7.27 -18.08 -9.42
N GLN A 430 -8.36 -18.60 -10.00
CA GLN A 430 -8.58 -20.04 -10.15
C GLN A 430 -7.72 -20.62 -11.28
N GLY A 431 -7.43 -21.92 -11.20
CA GLY A 431 -6.75 -22.68 -12.23
C GLY A 431 -5.38 -23.20 -11.80
N LYS A 432 -4.64 -23.73 -12.78
CA LYS A 432 -3.33 -24.35 -12.56
C LYS A 432 -2.27 -23.29 -12.24
N CYS A 433 -1.45 -23.56 -11.24
CA CYS A 433 -0.24 -22.80 -10.93
C CYS A 433 0.78 -23.69 -10.19
N TYR A 434 1.94 -23.14 -9.87
CA TYR A 434 2.96 -23.78 -9.06
C TYR A 434 3.24 -22.94 -7.82
N ILE A 435 3.46 -23.60 -6.69
CA ILE A 435 3.90 -22.96 -5.44
C ILE A 435 5.31 -23.42 -5.09
N THR A 436 6.16 -22.47 -4.74
CA THR A 436 7.53 -22.70 -4.25
C THR A 436 7.75 -21.85 -3.01
N PHE A 437 8.32 -22.43 -1.95
CA PHE A 437 8.70 -21.70 -0.75
C PHE A 437 10.21 -21.47 -0.78
N VAL A 438 10.63 -20.24 -0.49
CA VAL A 438 12.04 -19.84 -0.38
C VAL A 438 12.24 -19.14 0.96
N VAL A 439 13.35 -19.44 1.62
CA VAL A 439 13.83 -18.75 2.80
C VAL A 439 15.09 -18.03 2.39
N ASP A 440 15.01 -16.70 2.37
CA ASP A 440 16.15 -15.81 2.19
C ASP A 440 17.07 -15.97 3.40
N ASN A 441 18.16 -16.71 3.20
CA ASN A 441 19.08 -17.10 4.25
C ASN A 441 20.30 -16.16 4.31
N ASN A 442 20.59 -15.47 3.21
CA ASN A 442 21.71 -14.53 3.10
C ASN A 442 21.28 -13.06 3.21
N GLU A 443 19.97 -12.80 3.35
CA GLU A 443 19.34 -11.49 3.55
C GLU A 443 19.51 -10.54 2.35
N ASP A 444 19.61 -11.08 1.12
CA ASP A 444 19.75 -10.29 -0.10
C ASP A 444 18.41 -9.99 -0.81
N MET A 445 17.30 -10.49 -0.25
CA MET A 445 15.91 -10.32 -0.70
C MET A 445 15.60 -10.93 -2.07
N VAL A 446 16.46 -11.77 -2.63
CA VAL A 446 16.25 -12.40 -3.95
C VAL A 446 16.64 -13.88 -3.89
N PRO A 447 15.84 -14.81 -4.44
CA PRO A 447 16.22 -16.23 -4.43
C PRO A 447 17.60 -16.47 -5.07
N SER A 448 18.58 -16.82 -4.24
CA SER A 448 19.98 -16.88 -4.62
C SER A 448 20.76 -17.99 -3.90
N SER A 449 22.00 -18.21 -4.31
CA SER A 449 22.89 -19.24 -3.77
C SER A 449 23.03 -19.10 -2.25
N GLY A 450 22.76 -20.19 -1.53
CA GLY A 450 22.76 -20.23 -0.07
C GLY A 450 21.36 -20.16 0.56
N ASP A 451 20.34 -19.77 -0.20
CA ASP A 451 18.95 -19.78 0.26
C ASP A 451 18.36 -21.18 0.34
N TYR A 452 17.33 -21.33 1.17
CA TYR A 452 16.65 -22.60 1.32
C TYR A 452 15.34 -22.62 0.54
N TYR A 453 15.00 -23.76 -0.05
CA TYR A 453 13.79 -23.86 -0.84
C TYR A 453 13.09 -25.21 -0.74
N SER A 454 11.81 -25.22 -1.12
CA SER A 454 11.03 -26.42 -1.40
C SER A 454 10.99 -26.71 -2.89
N VAL A 455 10.93 -27.99 -3.29
CA VAL A 455 10.60 -28.34 -4.68
C VAL A 455 9.22 -27.77 -5.05
N SER A 456 9.12 -27.16 -6.25
CA SER A 456 7.88 -26.56 -6.74
C SER A 456 6.76 -27.60 -6.79
N LYS A 457 5.61 -27.26 -6.23
CA LYS A 457 4.43 -28.12 -6.21
C LYS A 457 3.37 -27.57 -7.14
N GLU A 458 2.85 -28.41 -8.02
CA GLU A 458 1.69 -28.08 -8.84
C GLU A 458 0.43 -27.97 -7.97
N LEU A 459 -0.35 -26.93 -8.21
CA LEU A 459 -1.65 -26.69 -7.62
C LEU A 459 -2.69 -26.54 -8.73
N ASN A 460 -3.93 -26.90 -8.42
CA ASN A 460 -5.10 -26.52 -9.20
C ASN A 460 -6.06 -25.80 -8.26
N LEU A 461 -6.04 -24.47 -8.29
CA LEU A 461 -6.76 -23.63 -7.35
C LEU A 461 -8.23 -23.53 -7.74
N SER A 462 -9.10 -23.93 -6.81
CA SER A 462 -10.55 -23.77 -6.92
C SER A 462 -11.16 -23.72 -5.53
N GLY A 463 -12.03 -22.74 -5.26
CA GLY A 463 -12.65 -22.57 -3.95
C GLY A 463 -11.61 -22.47 -2.82
N ALA A 464 -11.92 -23.02 -1.64
CA ALA A 464 -10.99 -23.06 -0.51
C ALA A 464 -10.16 -24.36 -0.52
N SER A 465 -8.85 -24.22 -0.37
CA SER A 465 -7.90 -25.34 -0.33
C SER A 465 -6.93 -25.22 0.84
N VAL A 466 -6.34 -26.33 1.26
CA VAL A 466 -5.35 -26.37 2.35
C VAL A 466 -4.07 -27.07 1.88
N LEU A 467 -2.91 -26.48 2.16
CA LEU A 467 -1.60 -27.05 1.88
C LEU A 467 -0.75 -27.13 3.15
N LYS A 468 -0.30 -28.34 3.49
CA LYS A 468 0.70 -28.55 4.54
C LYS A 468 2.10 -28.35 3.97
N VAL A 469 2.91 -27.52 4.62
CA VAL A 469 4.27 -27.14 4.23
C VAL A 469 5.27 -27.78 5.20
N ASN A 470 6.06 -28.74 4.70
CA ASN A 470 6.94 -29.58 5.53
C ASN A 470 8.31 -29.89 4.87
N ASN A 471 8.67 -29.19 3.80
CA ASN A 471 9.74 -29.62 2.88
C ASN A 471 10.62 -28.49 2.37
N ILE A 472 10.88 -27.46 3.19
CA ILE A 472 11.90 -26.46 2.91
C ILE A 472 13.24 -27.03 3.41
N THR A 473 13.83 -27.90 2.59
CA THR A 473 14.98 -28.74 3.00
C THR A 473 16.16 -28.71 2.04
N LYS A 474 16.03 -28.04 0.89
CA LYS A 474 17.10 -27.93 -0.10
C LYS A 474 17.76 -26.55 -0.02
N THR A 475 19.00 -26.46 -0.50
CA THR A 475 19.75 -25.20 -0.60
C THR A 475 20.04 -24.88 -2.06
N ILE A 476 19.77 -23.65 -2.50
CA ILE A 476 20.11 -23.17 -3.84
C ILE A 476 21.65 -23.19 -3.95
N GLN A 477 22.14 -23.82 -5.02
CA GLN A 477 23.58 -23.99 -5.29
C GLN A 477 24.14 -22.87 -6.14
#